data_AF-A0A968BX22-F1
#
_entry.id   AF-A0A968BX22-F1
#
_cell.length_a   1.000
_cell.length_b   1.000
_cell.length_c   1.000
_cell.angle_alpha   90.00
_cell.angle_beta   90.00
_cell.angle_gamma   90.00
#
_symmetry.space_group_name_H-M   'P 1'
#
loop_
_entity.id
_entity.type
_entity.pdbx_description
1 polymer ?
#
loop_
_entity_poly.entity_id
_entity_poly.type
_entity_poly.pdbx_seq_one_letter_code
_entity_poly.pdbx_strand_id
1 'polypeptide(L)'
;VALLIIPFEAVAVPLLLMVNRFGWLDSYHVQIIPFIADAFSIFLFYQFFIGLPKDLDEAALVDGASPFRIYWNLILPLSRPVFAT
;
A
#
# COMPACT_ATOMS: atom_id res chain seq x y z
N VAL A 1 -6.92 -11.07 11.91
CA VAL A 1 -6.08 -9.96 12.44
C VAL A 1 -6.95 -8.71 12.40
N ALA A 2 -7.20 -8.06 13.55
CA ALA A 2 -7.99 -6.82 13.59
C ALA A 2 -7.06 -5.65 13.23
N LEU A 3 -7.29 -5.00 12.09
CA LEU A 3 -6.39 -3.97 11.56
C LEU A 3 -6.71 -2.56 12.07
N LEU A 4 -7.89 -2.32 12.64
CA LEU A 4 -8.26 -1.06 13.29
C LEU A 4 -9.22 -1.34 14.46
N ILE A 5 -8.79 -1.02 15.69
CA ILE A 5 -9.60 -1.11 16.93
C ILE A 5 -9.75 0.29 17.53
N ILE A 6 -9.99 1.30 16.70
CA ILE A 6 -10.29 2.66 17.14
C ILE A 6 -11.54 3.12 16.39
N PRO A 7 -12.62 3.51 17.10
CA PRO A 7 -13.82 4.03 16.45
C PRO A 7 -13.51 5.34 15.74
N PHE A 8 -14.04 5.52 14.53
CA PHE A 8 -13.77 6.69 13.68
C PHE A 8 -14.18 7.99 14.39
N GLU A 9 -15.26 7.95 15.16
CA GLU A 9 -15.81 9.06 15.93
C GLU A 9 -14.80 9.62 16.93
N ALA A 10 -13.90 8.79 17.47
CA ALA A 10 -12.86 9.23 18.41
C ALA A 10 -11.73 10.01 17.73
N VAL A 11 -11.49 9.78 16.43
CA VAL A 11 -10.39 10.41 15.68
C VAL A 11 -10.85 11.51 14.72
N ALA A 12 -12.16 11.64 14.49
CA ALA A 12 -12.72 12.62 13.55
C ALA A 12 -12.32 14.07 13.86
N VAL A 13 -12.45 14.51 15.12
CA VAL A 13 -12.09 15.88 15.53
C VAL A 13 -10.58 16.15 15.40
N PRO A 14 -9.68 15.28 15.92
CA PRO A 14 -8.24 15.42 15.68
C PRO A 14 -7.85 15.50 14.19
N LEU A 15 -8.46 14.67 13.33
CA LEU A 15 -8.19 14.69 11.90
C LEU A 15 -8.62 16.00 11.25
N LEU A 16 -9.81 16.52 11.59
CA LEU A 16 -10.28 17.82 11.09
C LEU A 16 -9.29 18.95 11.45
N LEU A 17 -8.80 18.97 12.69
CA LEU A 17 -7.82 19.97 13.14
C LEU A 17 -6.49 19.85 12.39
N MET A 18 -6.03 18.63 12.09
CA MET A 18 -4.82 18.39 11.30
C MET A 18 -4.97 18.91 9.86
N VAL A 19 -6.08 18.58 9.22
CA VAL A 19 -6.39 18.99 7.85
C VAL A 19 -6.55 20.52 7.75
N ASN A 20 -7.15 21.16 8.76
CA ASN A 20 -7.23 22.61 8.85
C ASN A 20 -5.85 23.28 8.93
N ARG A 21 -4.92 22.69 9.70
CA ARG A 21 -3.53 23.19 9.77
C ARG A 21 -2.79 23.08 8.44
N PHE A 22 -3.14 22.10 7.62
CA PHE A 22 -2.61 21.96 6.26
C PHE A 22 -3.30 22.89 5.24
N GLY A 23 -4.38 23.58 5.63
CA GLY A 23 -5.16 24.43 4.72
C GLY A 23 -5.92 23.62 3.67
N TRP A 24 -6.20 22.34 3.94
CA TRP A 24 -6.83 21.44 2.98
C TRP A 24 -8.36 21.40 3.09
N LEU A 25 -8.95 22.21 3.98
CA LEU A 25 -10.41 22.27 4.10
C LEU A 25 -11.07 22.55 2.74
N ASP A 26 -12.23 21.93 2.52
CA ASP A 26 -13.01 22.05 1.29
C ASP A 26 -12.22 21.67 0.01
N SER A 27 -11.38 20.65 0.10
CA SER A 27 -10.56 20.19 -1.02
C SER A 27 -10.56 18.67 -1.19
N TYR A 28 -10.40 18.21 -2.43
CA TYR A 28 -10.24 16.79 -2.74
C TYR A 28 -9.01 16.16 -2.09
N HIS A 29 -8.00 16.95 -1.72
CA HIS A 29 -6.81 16.44 -1.03
C HIS A 29 -7.16 15.69 0.26
N VAL A 30 -8.17 16.15 1.01
CA VAL A 30 -8.65 15.51 2.25
C VAL A 30 -9.29 14.16 2.01
N GLN A 31 -9.94 14.00 0.86
CA GLN A 31 -10.66 12.78 0.49
C GLN A 31 -9.76 11.78 -0.24
N ILE A 32 -8.67 12.23 -0.86
CA ILE A 32 -7.78 11.36 -1.63
C ILE A 32 -6.58 10.95 -0.78
N ILE A 33 -5.78 11.91 -0.32
CA ILE A 33 -4.44 11.65 0.23
C ILE A 33 -4.47 10.72 1.47
N PRO A 34 -5.35 10.93 2.47
CA PRO A 34 -5.37 10.06 3.65
C PRO A 34 -5.72 8.60 3.34
N PHE A 35 -6.38 8.35 2.21
CA PHE A 35 -6.94 7.04 1.86
C PHE A 35 -6.15 6.33 0.75
N ILE A 36 -5.03 6.88 0.27
CA ILE A 36 -4.19 6.23 -0.74
C ILE A 36 -3.44 5.00 -0.21
N ALA A 37 -3.29 4.90 1.11
CA ALA A 37 -2.61 3.81 1.78
C ALA A 37 -3.47 3.30 2.93
N ASP A 38 -3.83 2.02 2.87
CA ASP A 38 -4.61 1.35 3.89
C ASP A 38 -3.90 0.08 4.37
N ALA A 39 -4.06 -0.20 5.67
CA ALA A 39 -3.38 -1.31 6.34
C ALA A 39 -3.81 -2.68 5.79
N PHE A 40 -5.06 -2.83 5.35
CA PHE A 40 -5.55 -4.08 4.76
C PHE A 40 -4.94 -4.31 3.38
N SER A 41 -4.87 -3.28 2.53
CA SER A 41 -4.18 -3.39 1.24
C SER A 41 -2.71 -3.77 1.43
N ILE A 42 -1.99 -3.11 2.36
CA ILE A 42 -0.59 -3.45 2.66
C ILE A 42 -0.47 -4.91 3.11
N PHE A 43 -1.37 -5.36 4.00
CA PHE A 43 -1.39 -6.74 4.46
C PHE A 43 -1.64 -7.73 3.32
N LEU A 44 -2.62 -7.48 2.44
CA LEU A 44 -2.89 -8.33 1.29
C LEU A 44 -1.68 -8.46 0.36
N PHE A 45 -1.06 -7.34 0.01
CA PHE A 45 0.15 -7.35 -0.83
C PHE A 45 1.30 -8.10 -0.14
N TYR A 46 1.52 -7.87 1.15
CA TYR A 46 2.55 -8.58 1.90
C TYR A 46 2.31 -10.10 1.91
N GLN A 47 1.08 -10.55 2.21
CA GLN A 47 0.72 -11.97 2.20
C GLN A 47 0.90 -12.60 0.81
N PHE A 48 0.60 -11.86 -0.25
CA PHE A 48 0.81 -12.34 -1.61
C PHE A 48 2.30 -12.46 -1.95
N PHE A 49 3.10 -11.43 -1.65
CA PHE A 49 4.54 -11.42 -1.97
C PHE A 49 5.29 -12.56 -1.29
N ILE A 50 5.00 -12.86 -0.02
CA ILE A 50 5.64 -13.99 0.68
C ILE A 50 5.25 -15.35 0.10
N GLY A 51 4.16 -15.43 -0.67
CA GLY A 51 3.72 -16.63 -1.39
C GLY A 51 4.38 -16.79 -2.77
N LEU A 52 5.09 -15.79 -3.28
CA LEU A 52 5.79 -15.89 -4.57
C LEU A 52 7.05 -16.77 -4.43
N PRO A 53 7.38 -17.60 -5.45
CA PRO A 53 8.60 -18.40 -5.43
C PRO A 53 9.85 -17.51 -5.45
N LYS A 54 10.75 -17.70 -4.47
CA LYS A 54 11.99 -16.91 -4.33
C LYS A 54 12.98 -17.13 -5.47
N ASP A 55 12.95 -18.31 -6.09
CA ASP A 55 13.84 -18.69 -7.19
C ASP A 55 13.73 -17.73 -8.40
N LEU A 56 12.57 -17.06 -8.56
CA LEU A 56 12.39 -16.06 -9.62
C LEU A 56 13.24 -14.81 -9.40
N ASP A 57 13.34 -14.35 -8.15
CA ASP A 57 14.16 -13.20 -7.79
C ASP A 57 15.64 -13.57 -7.88
N GLU A 58 16.01 -14.77 -7.43
CA GLU A 58 17.38 -15.28 -7.52
C GLU A 58 17.84 -15.43 -8.98
N ALA A 59 17.01 -15.98 -9.86
CA ALA A 59 17.29 -16.06 -11.29
C ALA A 59 17.47 -14.67 -11.91
N ALA A 60 16.59 -13.72 -11.59
CA ALA A 60 16.70 -12.36 -12.11
C ALA A 60 17.95 -11.63 -11.60
N LEU A 61 18.38 -11.90 -10.36
CA LEU A 61 19.65 -11.40 -9.82
C LEU A 61 20.86 -11.99 -10.56
N VAL A 62 20.85 -13.29 -10.87
CA VAL A 62 21.89 -13.94 -11.69
C VAL A 62 21.95 -13.34 -13.09
N ASP A 63 20.81 -12.98 -13.67
CA ASP A 63 20.70 -12.26 -14.95
C ASP A 63 21.11 -10.78 -14.87
N GLY A 64 21.57 -10.31 -13.71
CA GLY A 64 22.06 -8.94 -13.49
C GLY A 64 20.95 -7.89 -13.36
N ALA A 65 19.71 -8.29 -13.07
CA ALA A 65 18.62 -7.34 -12.85
C ALA A 65 18.78 -6.60 -11.52
N SER A 66 18.67 -5.27 -11.56
CA SER A 66 18.59 -4.45 -10.34
C SER A 66 17.28 -4.71 -9.58
N PRO A 67 17.21 -4.48 -8.25
CA PRO A 67 15.98 -4.69 -7.46
C PRO A 67 14.76 -3.95 -8.02
N PHE A 68 14.91 -2.72 -8.50
CA PHE A 68 13.81 -1.97 -9.12
C PHE A 68 13.31 -2.64 -10.42
N ARG A 69 14.22 -3.19 -11.23
CA ARG A 69 13.89 -3.93 -12.45
C ARG A 69 13.15 -5.23 -12.13
N ILE A 70 13.57 -5.94 -11.08
CA ILE A 70 12.89 -7.15 -10.59
C ILE A 70 11.47 -6.79 -10.15
N TYR A 71 11.32 -5.76 -9.32
CA TYR A 71 10.01 -5.29 -8.90
C TYR A 71 9.10 -4.93 -10.07
N TRP A 72 9.57 -4.08 -10.99
CA TRP A 72 8.73 -3.53 -12.06
C TRP A 72 8.37 -4.55 -13.15
N ASN A 73 9.31 -5.42 -13.54
CA ASN A 73 9.11 -6.33 -14.66
C ASN A 73 8.65 -7.73 -14.24
N LEU A 74 8.84 -8.11 -12.97
CA LEU A 74 8.53 -9.47 -12.51
C LEU A 74 7.48 -9.45 -11.39
N ILE A 75 7.75 -8.82 -10.25
CA ILE A 75 6.84 -8.84 -9.10
C ILE A 75 5.52 -8.11 -9.41
N LEU A 76 5.58 -6.91 -9.99
CA LEU A 76 4.41 -6.08 -10.26
C LEU A 76 3.42 -6.76 -11.25
N PRO A 77 3.85 -7.33 -12.40
CA PRO A 77 2.96 -8.07 -13.28
C PRO A 77 2.38 -9.34 -12.66
N LEU A 78 3.15 -10.06 -11.84
CA LEU A 78 2.66 -11.25 -11.13
C LEU A 78 1.59 -10.89 -10.10
N SER A 79 1.62 -9.66 -9.58
CA SER A 79 0.71 -9.18 -8.53
C SER A 79 -0.65 -8.68 -9.03
N ARG A 80 -0.92 -8.77 -10.35
CA ARG A 80 -2.22 -8.41 -10.95
C ARG A 80 -3.46 -8.95 -10.21
N PRO A 81 -3.48 -10.20 -9.70
CA PRO A 81 -4.62 -10.70 -8.95
C PRO A 81 -4.92 -9.91 -7.67
N VAL A 82 -3.88 -9.48 -6.94
CA VAL A 82 -4.05 -8.68 -5.72
C VAL A 82 -4.57 -7.29 -6.03
N PHE A 83 -4.16 -6.69 -7.16
CA PHE A 83 -4.70 -5.40 -7.61
C PHE A 83 -6.19 -5.46 -7.95
N ALA A 84 -6.73 -6.63 -8.28
CA ALA A 84 -8.14 -6.82 -8.63
C ALA A 84 -9.04 -7.15 -7.41
N THR A 85 -8.45 -7.29 -6.22
CA THR A 85 -9.14 -7.60 -4.95
C THR A 85 -9.56 -6.30 -4.26
#